data_AF-A0A160NYV5-F1
#
_entry.id   AF-A0A160NYV5-F1
#
_cell.length_a   1.000
_cell.length_b   1.000
_cell.length_c   1.000
_cell.angle_alpha   90.00
_cell.angle_beta   90.00
_cell.angle_gamma   90.00
#
_symmetry.space_group_name_H-M   'P 1'
#
loop_
_entity.id
_entity.type
_entity.pdbx_description
1 polymer ?
#
loop_
_entity_poly.entity_id
_entity_poly.type
_entity_poly.pdbx_seq_one_letter_code
_entity_poly.pdbx_strand_id
1 'polypeptide(L)'
;MDASVASAVIGAVAVGGTALGTVLGGWVQARGGQAQARAAQEAARIAADSAHHQAVYERRWTVLAAYLRAASECMEAADRLYTTDSLPDARRHWHALTLAHAEAELAAPTVLLAPVDELRKVVGRMYWTAQRFAPAERAWKELVRRAKEGETAAVRAREAVERLWENADQVPPRNGNPLRSTPVRGALSKTFPDSPTNRWCSC
;
A
#
# COMPACT_ATOMS: atom_id res chain seq x y z
N MET A 1 19.12 8.63 29.78
CA MET A 1 18.22 8.81 30.94
C MET A 1 17.45 10.10 30.70
N ASP A 2 16.28 10.24 31.34
CA ASP A 2 15.38 11.42 31.32
C ASP A 2 14.05 11.28 30.52
N ALA A 3 13.46 10.07 30.54
CA ALA A 3 12.03 9.88 30.26
C ALA A 3 11.16 9.93 31.53
N SER A 4 11.77 10.05 32.71
CA SER A 4 11.13 9.93 34.03
C SER A 4 10.66 11.26 34.63
N VAL A 5 11.08 12.41 34.08
CA VAL A 5 10.71 13.73 34.63
C VAL A 5 9.43 14.29 33.98
N ALA A 6 9.14 13.93 32.71
CA ALA A 6 7.96 14.43 32.00
C ALA A 6 6.64 13.75 32.42
N SER A 7 6.67 12.47 32.81
CA SER A 7 5.46 11.74 33.25
C SER A 7 5.05 12.06 34.70
N ALA A 8 5.99 12.51 35.54
CA ALA A 8 5.71 12.87 36.93
C ALA A 8 4.99 14.23 37.07
N VAL A 9 5.24 15.19 36.16
CA VAL A 9 4.60 16.52 36.20
C VAL A 9 3.15 16.46 35.71
N ILE A 10 2.83 15.55 34.78
CA ILE A 10 1.46 15.34 34.27
C ILE A 10 0.57 14.65 35.32
N GLY A 11 1.15 13.80 36.20
CA GLY A 11 0.42 13.16 37.29
C GLY A 11 0.06 14.10 38.46
N ALA A 12 0.87 15.12 38.74
CA ALA A 12 0.65 16.01 39.89
C ALA A 12 -0.36 17.15 39.65
N VAL A 13 -0.51 17.60 38.39
CA VAL A 13 -1.48 18.65 38.03
C VAL A 13 -2.93 18.13 38.07
N ALA A 14 -3.15 16.82 37.94
CA ALA A 14 -4.47 16.21 37.97
C ALA A 14 -5.10 16.14 39.39
N VAL A 15 -4.32 16.27 40.46
CA VAL A 15 -4.81 16.11 41.84
C VAL A 15 -4.78 17.42 42.64
N GLY A 16 -3.93 18.38 42.28
CA GLY A 16 -3.87 19.69 42.94
C GLY A 16 -5.01 20.66 42.55
N GLY A 17 -5.65 20.46 41.39
CA GLY A 17 -6.73 21.32 40.90
C GLY A 17 -8.09 21.11 41.60
N THR A 18 -8.29 19.96 42.26
CA THR A 18 -9.62 19.53 42.73
C THR A 18 -9.99 20.06 44.12
N ALA A 19 -9.01 20.47 44.94
CA ALA A 19 -9.27 20.90 46.32
C ALA A 19 -9.45 22.42 46.48
N LEU A 20 -8.79 23.23 45.65
CA LEU A 20 -8.89 24.69 45.70
C LEU A 20 -10.10 25.26 44.94
N GLY A 21 -10.70 24.48 44.03
CA GLY A 21 -11.90 24.89 43.28
C GLY A 21 -13.20 24.84 44.09
N THR A 22 -13.27 24.02 45.15
CA THR A 22 -14.53 23.71 45.85
C THR A 22 -14.97 24.80 46.83
N VAL A 23 -14.02 25.58 47.38
CA VAL A 23 -14.32 26.56 48.45
C VAL A 23 -14.64 27.96 47.88
N LEU A 24 -14.07 28.33 46.74
CA LEU A 24 -14.40 29.58 46.04
C LEU A 24 -15.61 29.46 45.10
N GLY A 25 -15.95 28.24 44.66
CA GLY A 25 -17.09 27.98 43.77
C GLY A 25 -18.47 28.20 44.42
N GLY A 26 -18.60 27.97 45.72
CA GLY A 26 -19.90 28.01 46.41
C GLY A 26 -20.59 29.38 46.47
N TRP A 27 -19.85 30.48 46.34
CA TRP A 27 -20.41 31.83 46.53
C TRP A 27 -20.84 32.53 45.21
N VAL A 28 -20.29 32.11 44.06
CA VAL A 28 -20.70 32.57 42.71
C VAL A 28 -21.86 31.71 42.15
N GLN A 29 -22.08 30.53 42.73
CA GLN A 29 -22.99 29.49 42.24
C GLN A 29 -24.50 29.77 42.47
N ALA A 30 -24.87 30.78 43.27
CA ALA A 30 -26.28 31.11 43.52
C ALA A 30 -26.92 32.05 42.47
N ARG A 31 -26.12 32.77 41.67
CA ARG A 31 -26.62 33.62 40.56
C ARG A 31 -25.94 33.40 39.21
N GLY A 32 -24.82 32.67 39.16
CA GLY A 32 -24.10 32.32 37.92
C GLY A 32 -24.53 31.01 37.24
N GLY A 33 -25.38 30.20 37.88
CA GLY A 33 -25.67 28.81 37.44
C GLY A 33 -26.27 28.69 36.03
N GLN A 34 -27.10 29.64 35.58
CA GLN A 34 -27.64 29.61 34.22
C GLN A 34 -26.62 30.02 33.15
N ALA A 35 -25.72 30.97 33.46
CA ALA A 35 -24.64 31.37 32.56
C ALA A 35 -23.56 30.28 32.48
N GLN A 36 -23.24 29.64 33.61
CA GLN A 36 -22.26 28.56 33.68
C GLN A 36 -22.80 27.25 33.07
N ALA A 37 -24.10 26.95 33.22
CA ALA A 37 -24.72 25.82 32.53
C ALA A 37 -24.74 26.00 31.00
N ARG A 38 -24.98 27.22 30.50
CA ARG A 38 -24.88 27.52 29.07
C ARG A 38 -23.44 27.46 28.56
N ALA A 39 -22.48 28.02 29.31
CA ALA A 39 -21.05 27.91 28.96
C ALA A 39 -20.56 26.45 28.96
N ALA A 40 -21.03 25.62 29.89
CA ALA A 40 -20.72 24.19 29.91
C ALA A 40 -21.39 23.43 28.75
N GLN A 41 -22.61 23.78 28.37
CA GLN A 41 -23.27 23.20 27.19
C GLN A 41 -22.58 23.59 25.88
N GLU A 42 -22.14 24.85 25.75
CA GLU A 42 -21.37 25.30 24.58
C GLU A 42 -20.01 24.62 24.52
N ALA A 43 -19.28 24.53 25.64
CA ALA A 43 -18.04 23.77 25.71
C ALA A 43 -18.25 22.28 25.39
N ALA A 44 -19.34 21.67 25.86
CA ALA A 44 -19.67 20.28 25.55
C ALA A 44 -20.03 20.07 24.06
N ARG A 45 -20.73 21.03 23.43
CA ARG A 45 -21.00 21.01 21.99
C ARG A 45 -19.72 21.15 21.17
N ILE A 46 -18.86 22.10 21.51
CA ILE A 46 -17.56 22.30 20.85
C ILE A 46 -16.67 21.04 21.02
N ALA A 47 -16.67 20.44 22.21
CA ALA A 47 -15.95 19.20 22.47
C ALA A 47 -16.53 18.03 21.66
N ALA A 48 -17.85 17.90 21.55
CA ALA A 48 -18.50 16.87 20.75
C ALA A 48 -18.21 17.04 19.25
N ASP A 49 -18.27 18.28 18.74
CA ASP A 49 -17.98 18.58 17.34
C ASP A 49 -16.51 18.29 17.00
N SER A 50 -15.58 18.69 17.87
CA SER A 50 -14.15 18.39 17.68
C SER A 50 -13.83 16.90 17.77
N ALA A 51 -14.45 16.17 18.72
CA ALA A 51 -14.32 14.71 18.81
C ALA A 51 -14.88 14.01 17.57
N HIS A 52 -16.01 14.48 17.03
CA HIS A 52 -16.58 13.94 15.79
C HIS A 52 -15.64 14.13 14.60
N HIS A 53 -15.04 15.31 14.46
CA HIS A 53 -14.09 15.59 13.39
C HIS A 53 -12.85 14.69 13.52
N GLN A 54 -12.30 14.56 14.72
CA GLN A 54 -11.16 13.68 14.98
C GLN A 54 -11.46 12.22 14.62
N ALA A 55 -12.62 11.70 15.03
CA ALA A 55 -13.04 10.33 14.72
C ALA A 55 -13.17 10.09 13.19
N VAL A 56 -13.69 11.06 12.44
CA VAL A 56 -13.76 10.98 10.97
C VAL A 56 -12.37 10.99 10.35
N TYR A 57 -11.47 11.87 10.81
CA TYR A 57 -10.10 11.92 10.30
C TYR A 57 -9.33 10.63 10.57
N GLU A 58 -9.44 10.08 11.78
CA GLU A 58 -8.78 8.83 12.17
C GLU A 58 -9.29 7.64 11.34
N ARG A 59 -10.61 7.55 11.13
CA ARG A 59 -11.20 6.53 10.26
C ARG A 59 -10.69 6.63 8.83
N ARG A 60 -10.62 7.84 8.27
CA ARG A 60 -10.11 8.06 6.90
C ARG A 60 -8.67 7.60 6.75
N TRP A 61 -7.81 7.96 7.71
CA TRP A 61 -6.41 7.53 7.67
C TRP A 61 -6.24 6.02 7.81
N THR A 62 -7.07 5.39 8.64
CA THR A 62 -7.06 3.93 8.82
C THR A 62 -7.43 3.21 7.52
N VAL A 63 -8.46 3.68 6.81
CA VAL A 63 -8.87 3.10 5.51
C VAL A 63 -7.79 3.28 4.45
N LEU A 64 -7.18 4.46 4.35
CA LEU A 64 -6.09 4.70 3.40
C LEU A 64 -4.86 3.84 3.70
N ALA A 65 -4.50 3.68 4.97
CA ALA A 65 -3.41 2.79 5.38
C ALA A 65 -3.70 1.32 5.01
N ALA A 66 -4.93 0.85 5.23
CA ALA A 66 -5.35 -0.49 4.84
C ALA A 66 -5.28 -0.70 3.31
N TYR A 67 -5.70 0.31 2.54
CA TYR A 67 -5.60 0.29 1.07
C TYR A 67 -4.14 0.20 0.59
N LEU A 68 -3.25 1.04 1.14
CA LEU A 68 -1.82 1.01 0.79
C LEU A 68 -1.18 -0.34 1.15
N ARG A 69 -1.54 -0.91 2.31
CA ARG A 69 -1.07 -2.23 2.72
C ARG A 69 -1.54 -3.32 1.75
N ALA A 70 -2.82 -3.33 1.39
CA ALA A 70 -3.37 -4.27 0.42
C ALA A 70 -2.71 -4.14 -0.97
N ALA A 71 -2.34 -2.92 -1.36
CA ALA A 71 -1.61 -2.67 -2.60
C ALA A 71 -0.22 -3.31 -2.55
N SER A 72 0.56 -3.07 -1.48
CA SER A 72 1.87 -3.70 -1.29
C SER A 72 1.80 -5.23 -1.27
N GLU A 73 0.86 -5.79 -0.51
CA GLU A 73 0.68 -7.25 -0.44
C GLU A 73 0.30 -7.85 -1.81
N CYS A 74 -0.54 -7.17 -2.60
CA CYS A 74 -0.84 -7.57 -3.97
C CYS A 74 0.39 -7.47 -4.88
N MET A 75 1.24 -6.46 -4.67
CA MET A 75 2.45 -6.31 -5.45
C MET A 75 3.44 -7.44 -5.18
N GLU A 76 3.68 -7.76 -3.91
CA GLU A 76 4.52 -8.89 -3.49
C GLU A 76 3.97 -10.22 -4.01
N ALA A 77 2.66 -10.44 -3.91
CA ALA A 77 2.05 -11.67 -4.40
C ALA A 77 2.14 -11.81 -5.93
N ALA A 78 2.08 -10.70 -6.67
CA ALA A 78 2.29 -10.69 -8.11
C ALA A 78 3.76 -10.99 -8.47
N ASP A 79 4.73 -10.46 -7.72
CA ASP A 79 6.16 -10.77 -7.90
C ASP A 79 6.46 -12.26 -7.67
N ARG A 80 5.84 -12.86 -6.64
CA ARG A 80 5.97 -14.30 -6.36
C ARG A 80 5.55 -15.20 -7.52
N LEU A 81 4.72 -14.74 -8.45
CA LEU A 81 4.36 -15.52 -9.65
C LEU A 81 5.57 -15.87 -10.51
N TYR A 82 6.64 -15.07 -10.50
CA TYR A 82 7.86 -15.31 -11.29
C TYR A 82 8.78 -16.38 -10.70
N THR A 83 8.55 -16.78 -9.46
CA THR A 83 9.34 -17.81 -8.76
C THR A 83 8.51 -19.06 -8.47
N THR A 84 7.24 -18.88 -8.12
CA THR A 84 6.35 -19.94 -7.61
C THR A 84 5.02 -19.97 -8.37
N ASP A 85 4.39 -21.13 -8.47
CA ASP A 85 3.04 -21.26 -9.04
C ASP A 85 1.94 -20.87 -8.04
N SER A 86 1.97 -19.64 -7.55
CA SER A 86 1.05 -19.15 -6.52
C SER A 86 -0.09 -18.30 -7.08
N LEU A 87 -0.63 -18.66 -8.24
CA LEU A 87 -1.71 -17.89 -8.88
C LEU A 87 -2.96 -17.72 -7.99
N PRO A 88 -3.44 -18.74 -7.25
CA PRO A 88 -4.57 -18.57 -6.34
C PRO A 88 -4.31 -17.52 -5.24
N ASP A 89 -3.09 -17.48 -4.72
CA ASP A 89 -2.67 -16.53 -3.69
C ASP A 89 -2.61 -15.09 -4.24
N ALA A 90 -1.98 -14.90 -5.41
CA ALA A 90 -1.97 -13.60 -6.08
C ALA A 90 -3.40 -13.10 -6.40
N ARG A 91 -4.31 -14.00 -6.80
CA ARG A 91 -5.71 -13.66 -7.03
C ARG A 91 -6.41 -13.24 -5.73
N ARG A 92 -6.14 -13.91 -4.61
CA ARG A 92 -6.69 -13.54 -3.29
C ARG A 92 -6.26 -12.12 -2.90
N HIS A 93 -4.98 -11.78 -3.05
CA HIS A 93 -4.49 -10.44 -2.75
C HIS A 93 -5.05 -9.37 -3.70
N TRP A 94 -5.22 -9.69 -5.00
CA TRP A 94 -5.90 -8.80 -5.94
C TRP A 94 -7.36 -8.50 -5.54
N HIS A 95 -8.09 -9.50 -5.05
CA HIS A 95 -9.43 -9.29 -4.52
C HIS A 95 -9.43 -8.43 -3.25
N ALA A 96 -8.51 -8.68 -2.33
CA ALA A 96 -8.37 -7.86 -1.11
C ALA A 96 -8.08 -6.39 -1.45
N LEU A 97 -7.18 -6.13 -2.39
CA LEU A 97 -6.91 -4.78 -2.91
C LEU A 97 -8.17 -4.15 -3.53
N THR A 98 -8.93 -4.90 -4.31
CA THR A 98 -10.15 -4.39 -4.96
C THR A 98 -11.20 -3.97 -3.92
N LEU A 99 -11.34 -4.73 -2.83
CA LEU A 99 -12.24 -4.38 -1.72
C LEU A 99 -11.73 -3.15 -0.97
N ALA A 100 -10.45 -3.12 -0.59
CA ALA A 100 -9.85 -1.99 0.11
C ALA A 100 -9.89 -0.69 -0.71
N HIS A 101 -9.80 -0.80 -2.03
CA HIS A 101 -9.97 0.35 -2.93
C HIS A 101 -11.39 0.91 -2.89
N ALA A 102 -12.42 0.05 -2.95
CA ALA A 102 -13.81 0.50 -2.88
C ALA A 102 -14.10 1.21 -1.53
N GLU A 103 -13.53 0.69 -0.44
CA GLU A 103 -13.60 1.36 0.86
C GLU A 103 -12.86 2.71 0.87
N ALA A 104 -11.68 2.78 0.25
CA ALA A 104 -10.91 4.01 0.12
C ALA A 104 -11.63 5.06 -0.73
N GLU A 105 -12.29 4.69 -1.83
CA GLU A 105 -13.08 5.61 -2.65
C GLU A 105 -14.23 6.27 -1.86
N LEU A 106 -14.83 5.53 -0.92
CA LEU A 106 -15.90 6.06 -0.06
C LEU A 106 -15.38 6.96 1.07
N ALA A 107 -14.20 6.68 1.60
CA ALA A 107 -13.63 7.40 2.74
C ALA A 107 -12.77 8.61 2.33
N ALA A 108 -12.15 8.55 1.16
CA ALA A 108 -11.13 9.52 0.75
C ALA A 108 -11.73 10.92 0.51
N PRO A 109 -11.02 11.99 0.92
CA PRO A 109 -11.30 13.34 0.44
C PRO A 109 -11.21 13.40 -1.09
N THR A 110 -12.01 14.25 -1.73
CA THR A 110 -12.07 14.39 -3.21
C THR A 110 -10.68 14.60 -3.85
N VAL A 111 -9.78 15.32 -3.17
CA VAL A 111 -8.41 15.56 -3.64
C VAL A 111 -7.54 14.30 -3.73
N LEU A 112 -7.90 13.22 -3.03
CA LEU A 112 -7.17 11.95 -3.02
C LEU A 112 -7.78 10.88 -3.94
N LEU A 113 -8.96 11.10 -4.51
CA LEU A 113 -9.62 10.10 -5.37
C LEU A 113 -8.79 9.77 -6.63
N ALA A 114 -8.21 10.78 -7.28
CA ALA A 114 -7.37 10.57 -8.47
C ALA A 114 -6.08 9.77 -8.16
N PRO A 115 -5.29 10.11 -7.12
CA PRO A 115 -4.18 9.27 -6.68
C PRO A 115 -4.57 7.83 -6.32
N VAL A 116 -5.70 7.62 -5.65
CA VAL A 116 -6.21 6.28 -5.28
C VAL A 116 -6.55 5.45 -6.53
N ASP A 117 -7.18 6.05 -7.53
CA ASP A 117 -7.47 5.38 -8.81
C ASP A 117 -6.19 5.06 -9.60
N GLU A 118 -5.24 5.98 -9.66
CA GLU A 118 -3.98 5.73 -10.37
C GLU A 118 -3.16 4.60 -9.72
N LEU A 119 -3.10 4.55 -8.38
CA LEU A 119 -2.43 3.45 -7.68
C LEU A 119 -3.06 2.10 -8.05
N ARG A 120 -4.40 2.01 -8.04
CA ARG A 120 -5.11 0.79 -8.46
C ARG A 120 -4.74 0.39 -9.89
N LYS A 121 -4.70 1.34 -10.82
CA LYS A 121 -4.34 1.06 -12.22
C LYS A 121 -2.92 0.55 -12.35
N VAL A 122 -1.96 1.16 -11.66
CA VAL A 122 -0.55 0.74 -11.66
C VAL A 122 -0.43 -0.69 -11.14
N VAL A 123 -0.99 -0.99 -9.96
CA VAL A 123 -0.92 -2.33 -9.36
C VAL A 123 -1.66 -3.35 -10.23
N GLY A 124 -2.80 -2.98 -10.80
CA GLY A 124 -3.53 -3.82 -11.74
C GLY A 124 -2.73 -4.17 -12.99
N ARG A 125 -2.10 -3.18 -13.64
CA ARG A 125 -1.20 -3.43 -14.77
C ARG A 125 -0.07 -4.39 -14.40
N MET A 126 0.51 -4.22 -13.21
CA MET A 126 1.57 -5.09 -12.71
C MET A 126 1.08 -6.53 -12.50
N TYR A 127 -0.07 -6.71 -11.83
CA TYR A 127 -0.71 -8.01 -11.62
C TYR A 127 -1.00 -8.74 -12.95
N TRP A 128 -1.65 -8.07 -13.90
CA TRP A 128 -1.97 -8.66 -15.20
C TRP A 128 -0.72 -9.00 -16.03
N THR A 129 0.31 -8.15 -15.92
CA THR A 129 1.61 -8.41 -16.56
C THR A 129 2.25 -9.66 -15.95
N ALA A 130 2.36 -9.74 -14.62
CA ALA A 130 2.91 -10.90 -13.94
C ALA A 130 2.14 -12.18 -14.27
N GLN A 131 0.81 -12.16 -14.21
CA GLN A 131 -0.02 -13.33 -14.56
C GLN A 131 0.25 -13.81 -16.00
N ARG A 132 0.44 -12.88 -16.94
CA ARG A 132 0.66 -13.21 -18.35
C ARG A 132 2.07 -13.76 -18.61
N PHE A 133 3.10 -13.15 -18.03
CA PHE A 133 4.49 -13.42 -18.40
C PHE A 133 5.19 -14.41 -17.47
N ALA A 134 4.80 -14.47 -16.19
CA ALA A 134 5.49 -15.29 -15.22
C ALA A 134 5.52 -16.80 -15.54
N PRO A 135 4.45 -17.44 -16.09
CA PRO A 135 4.52 -18.85 -16.49
C PRO A 135 5.58 -19.11 -17.56
N ALA A 136 5.67 -18.23 -18.57
CA ALA A 136 6.66 -18.35 -19.64
C ALA A 136 8.08 -18.14 -19.11
N GLU A 137 8.28 -17.18 -18.20
CA GLU A 137 9.58 -16.94 -17.59
C GLU A 137 10.03 -18.10 -16.69
N ARG A 138 9.12 -18.68 -15.91
CA ARG A 138 9.42 -19.88 -15.10
C ARG A 138 9.78 -21.07 -15.99
N ALA A 139 9.03 -21.30 -17.06
CA ALA A 139 9.34 -22.36 -18.03
C ALA A 139 10.73 -22.13 -18.67
N TRP A 140 11.07 -20.89 -19.00
CA TRP A 140 12.39 -20.52 -19.52
C TRP A 140 13.52 -20.77 -18.51
N LYS A 141 13.35 -20.35 -17.24
CA LYS A 141 14.34 -20.60 -16.17
C LYS A 141 14.60 -22.09 -15.98
N GLU A 142 13.55 -22.89 -15.97
CA GLU A 142 13.65 -24.35 -15.84
C GLU A 142 14.32 -25.00 -17.06
N LEU A 143 14.00 -24.53 -18.27
CA LEU A 143 14.65 -24.97 -19.50
C LEU A 143 16.15 -24.67 -19.48
N VAL A 144 16.54 -23.47 -19.05
CA VAL A 144 17.95 -23.07 -18.89
C VAL A 144 18.65 -23.93 -17.85
N ARG A 145 17.98 -24.24 -16.73
CA ARG A 145 18.53 -25.12 -15.68
C ARG A 145 18.84 -26.52 -16.23
N ARG A 146 17.87 -27.16 -16.89
CA ARG A 146 18.05 -28.50 -17.49
C ARG A 146 19.10 -28.54 -18.58
N ALA A 147 19.18 -27.48 -19.39
CA ALA A 147 20.24 -27.36 -20.39
C ALA A 147 21.64 -27.31 -19.74
N LYS A 148 21.79 -26.61 -18.59
CA LYS A 148 23.04 -26.61 -17.81
C LYS A 148 23.39 -27.97 -17.21
N GLU A 149 22.38 -28.79 -16.90
CA GLU A 149 22.54 -30.17 -16.42
C GLU A 149 22.90 -31.15 -17.55
N GLY A 150 22.97 -30.69 -18.80
CA GLY A 150 23.39 -31.49 -19.95
C GLY A 150 22.25 -32.25 -20.62
N GLU A 151 20.99 -31.96 -20.30
CA GLU A 151 19.85 -32.60 -20.96
C GLU A 151 19.77 -32.16 -22.44
N THR A 152 20.10 -33.08 -23.37
CA THR A 152 20.22 -32.75 -24.81
C THR A 152 18.92 -32.23 -25.43
N ALA A 153 17.76 -32.64 -24.91
CA ALA A 153 16.47 -32.13 -25.34
C ALA A 153 16.27 -30.67 -24.90
N ALA A 154 16.66 -30.34 -23.67
CA ALA A 154 16.57 -28.99 -23.13
C ALA A 154 17.52 -28.02 -23.85
N VAL A 155 18.74 -28.44 -24.18
CA VAL A 155 19.69 -27.62 -24.98
C VAL A 155 19.08 -27.27 -26.34
N ARG A 156 18.56 -28.27 -27.07
CA ARG A 156 17.94 -28.05 -28.39
C ARG A 156 16.71 -27.14 -28.32
N ALA A 157 15.85 -27.35 -27.31
CA ALA A 157 14.67 -26.51 -27.11
C ALA A 157 15.07 -25.07 -26.75
N ARG A 158 16.10 -24.88 -25.93
CA ARG A 158 16.63 -23.56 -25.58
C ARG A 158 17.12 -22.80 -26.81
N GLU A 159 17.96 -23.43 -27.65
CA GLU A 159 18.46 -22.84 -28.89
C GLU A 159 17.33 -22.49 -29.87
N ALA A 160 16.28 -23.30 -29.94
CA ALA A 160 15.13 -23.03 -30.78
C ALA A 160 14.36 -21.79 -30.32
N VAL A 161 14.17 -21.63 -29.01
CA VAL A 161 13.53 -20.44 -28.42
C VAL A 161 14.40 -19.20 -28.63
N GLU A 162 15.73 -19.29 -28.46
CA GLU A 162 16.65 -18.18 -28.72
C GLU A 162 16.57 -17.72 -30.18
N ARG A 163 16.57 -18.67 -31.14
CA ARG A 163 16.37 -18.37 -32.57
C ARG A 163 15.02 -17.71 -32.86
N LEU A 164 13.95 -18.15 -32.19
CA LEU A 164 12.63 -17.53 -32.35
C LEU A 164 12.63 -16.08 -31.85
N TRP A 165 13.32 -15.78 -30.75
CA TRP A 165 13.44 -14.41 -30.23
C TRP A 165 14.29 -13.51 -31.13
N GLU A 166 15.40 -14.01 -31.66
CA GLU A 166 16.23 -13.26 -32.62
C GLU A 166 15.45 -12.91 -33.89
N ASN A 167 14.55 -13.78 -34.34
CA ASN A 167 13.67 -13.51 -35.46
C ASN A 167 12.54 -12.54 -35.10
N ALA A 168 12.02 -12.59 -33.86
CA ALA A 168 10.97 -11.67 -33.41
C ALA A 168 11.46 -10.22 -33.34
N ASP A 169 12.72 -10.00 -32.95
CA ASP A 169 13.34 -8.66 -32.92
C ASP A 169 13.56 -8.06 -34.33
N GLN A 170 13.56 -8.90 -35.38
CA GLN A 170 13.72 -8.46 -36.78
C GLN A 170 12.41 -8.06 -37.46
N VAL A 171 11.24 -8.34 -36.86
CA VAL A 171 9.96 -7.95 -37.44
C VAL A 171 9.71 -6.47 -37.16
N PRO A 172 9.73 -5.59 -38.19
CA PRO A 172 9.44 -4.17 -37.97
C PRO A 172 8.03 -4.01 -37.40
N PRO A 173 7.81 -3.05 -36.47
CA PRO A 173 6.52 -2.86 -35.83
C PRO A 173 5.45 -2.60 -36.91
N ARG A 174 4.52 -3.56 -37.05
CA ARG A 174 3.60 -3.64 -38.20
C ARG A 174 2.62 -2.47 -38.31
N ASN A 175 2.50 -1.61 -37.31
CA ASN A 175 1.70 -0.38 -37.34
C ASN A 175 2.37 0.62 -36.39
N GLY A 176 2.47 1.89 -36.78
CA GLY A 176 3.15 2.98 -36.05
C GLY A 176 2.53 3.36 -34.70
N ASN A 177 2.34 2.38 -33.82
CA ASN A 177 1.95 2.57 -32.44
C ASN A 177 3.23 2.61 -31.59
N PRO A 178 3.72 3.80 -31.21
CA PRO A 178 5.02 3.98 -30.55
C PRO A 178 5.11 3.34 -29.15
N LEU A 179 4.02 2.78 -28.62
CA LEU A 179 3.97 2.17 -27.30
C LEU A 179 4.25 0.65 -27.30
N ARG A 180 4.51 0.03 -28.46
CA ARG A 180 4.69 -1.44 -28.56
C ARG A 180 6.11 -1.90 -28.91
N SER A 181 7.06 -0.99 -29.02
CA SER A 181 8.41 -1.29 -29.50
C SER A 181 9.44 -1.52 -28.39
N THR A 182 9.04 -1.81 -27.15
CA THR A 182 10.01 -2.36 -26.20
C THR A 182 10.33 -3.79 -26.64
N PRO A 183 11.57 -4.06 -27.14
CA PRO A 183 11.95 -5.41 -27.50
C PRO A 183 11.77 -6.28 -26.26
N VAL A 184 11.09 -7.42 -26.41
CA VAL A 184 10.81 -8.36 -25.32
C VAL A 184 12.12 -8.75 -24.61
N ARG A 185 13.22 -8.81 -25.38
CA ARG A 185 14.57 -9.01 -24.85
C ARG A 185 15.05 -7.86 -23.96
N GLY A 186 14.80 -6.60 -24.35
CA GLY A 186 15.16 -5.42 -23.56
C GLY A 186 14.28 -5.20 -22.33
N ALA A 187 13.00 -5.59 -22.38
CA ALA A 187 12.09 -5.54 -21.24
C ALA A 187 12.24 -6.75 -20.29
N LEU A 188 12.98 -7.79 -20.66
CA LEU A 188 13.37 -8.86 -19.73
C LEU A 188 14.79 -8.64 -19.19
N SER A 189 15.71 -8.06 -19.98
CA SER A 189 17.09 -7.81 -19.55
C SER A 189 17.31 -6.47 -18.84
N LYS A 190 16.54 -5.40 -19.13
CA LYS A 190 16.68 -4.11 -18.43
C LYS A 190 15.85 -4.00 -17.15
N THR A 191 14.81 -4.80 -17.00
CA THR A 191 13.92 -4.77 -15.83
C THR A 191 14.44 -5.64 -14.68
N PHE A 192 15.43 -6.50 -14.97
CA PHE A 192 16.16 -7.28 -13.98
C PHE A 192 17.67 -7.26 -14.28
N PRO A 193 18.36 -6.13 -14.04
CA PRO A 193 19.77 -6.22 -13.65
C PRO A 193 19.82 -7.07 -12.37
N ASP A 194 20.87 -7.87 -12.21
CA ASP A 194 21.10 -8.75 -11.05
C ASP A 194 20.46 -8.21 -9.76
N SER A 195 19.42 -8.90 -9.31
CA SER A 195 18.57 -8.57 -8.16
C SER A 195 19.33 -7.90 -7.00
N PRO A 196 19.12 -6.60 -6.72
CA PRO A 196 19.57 -5.97 -5.49
C PRO A 196 18.52 -6.25 -4.40
N THR A 197 18.47 -7.48 -3.89
CA THR A 197 17.58 -7.88 -2.79
C THR A 197 17.86 -7.19 -1.45
N ASN A 198 18.78 -6.21 -1.40
CA ASN A 198 19.24 -5.58 -0.15
C ASN A 198 18.96 -4.08 0.01
N ARG A 199 18.19 -3.42 -0.86
CA ARG A 199 18.09 -1.94 -0.84
C ARG A 199 16.79 -1.33 -0.28
N TRP A 200 15.84 -2.12 0.20
CA TRP A 200 14.54 -1.60 0.68
C TRP A 200 14.26 -1.76 2.18
N CYS A 201 15.25 -2.18 2.99
CA CYS A 201 15.12 -2.28 4.46
C CYS A 201 16.05 -1.32 5.20
N SER A 202 15.98 -0.02 4.92
CA SER A 202 16.63 1.01 5.74
C SER A 202 15.73 2.23 5.86
N CYS A 203 14.70 2.11 6.68
CA CYS A 203 13.99 3.20 7.37
C CYS A 203 13.57 2.66 8.73
#